data_AF-A0A662DY80-F1
#
_entry.id   AF-A0A662DY80-F1
#
_cell.length_a   1.000
_cell.length_b   1.000
_cell.length_c   1.000
_cell.angle_alpha   90.00
_cell.angle_beta   90.00
_cell.angle_gamma   90.00
#
_symmetry.space_group_name_H-M   'P 1'
#
loop_
_entity.id
_entity.type
_entity.pdbx_description
1 polymer ?
#
loop_
_entity_poly.entity_id
_entity_poly.type
_entity_poly.pdbx_seq_one_letter_code
_entity_poly.pdbx_strand_id
1 'polypeptide(L)'
;MRNHFLSVVLILILGVIPVLAGNLDAPAGPLDPASAMPTLGDLYDRLLNGANPTLRTSFLEPGAGPTSTGLTLADLLATLPEADNTNGASISDVVFGTTFWGLRTDGTWGLQTGTAAPAPVAETGQTTCWDASGTVMACAGTGADGDLKAGVDLPSPRFTDNSDGTVADDLTGLIWLQNAACTELPGLSGSDSAAWETALWAVDSLASGTCSLTDGSVAGDWRLPTINELQSLCNYEWDQPTLSNAAGDGQWTEGDPFVNHMLASYWSSTTRPGSTDNAMFLRFNYGTIDYTPKTGVLRVWPVRGGQ
;
A
#
# COMPACT_ATOMS: atom_id res chain seq x y z
N MET A 1 -16.70 79.59 -33.82
CA MET A 1 -15.66 80.58 -33.52
C MET A 1 -14.69 80.00 -32.50
N ARG A 2 -13.43 79.84 -32.94
CA ARG A 2 -12.15 79.91 -32.20
C ARG A 2 -11.79 78.88 -31.09
N ASN A 3 -10.74 78.13 -31.41
CA ASN A 3 -9.82 77.33 -30.57
C ASN A 3 -9.49 77.92 -29.20
N HIS A 4 -9.12 77.06 -28.23
CA HIS A 4 -7.76 77.01 -27.66
C HIS A 4 -7.50 75.69 -26.91
N PHE A 5 -6.46 74.96 -27.35
CA PHE A 5 -5.80 73.88 -26.62
C PHE A 5 -5.10 74.45 -25.37
N LEU A 6 -5.24 73.79 -24.22
CA LEU A 6 -4.30 73.93 -23.11
C LEU A 6 -3.89 72.54 -22.59
N SER A 7 -2.58 72.32 -22.66
CA SER A 7 -1.87 71.12 -22.20
C SER A 7 -1.83 71.08 -20.68
N VAL A 8 -2.29 69.98 -20.06
CA VAL A 8 -2.14 69.74 -18.63
C VAL A 8 -1.07 68.66 -18.45
N VAL A 9 0.10 69.09 -17.98
CA VAL A 9 1.20 68.22 -17.59
C VAL A 9 0.82 67.56 -16.26
N LEU A 10 0.56 66.26 -16.28
CA LEU A 10 0.32 65.44 -15.10
C LEU A 10 1.68 65.05 -14.49
N ILE A 11 2.07 65.74 -13.41
CA ILE A 11 3.26 65.43 -12.63
C ILE A 11 2.98 64.16 -11.80
N LEU A 12 3.66 63.07 -12.15
CA LEU A 12 3.60 61.79 -11.45
C LEU A 12 4.42 61.89 -10.15
N ILE A 13 3.76 62.01 -9.00
CA ILE A 13 4.43 61.93 -7.69
C ILE A 13 4.65 60.44 -7.37
N LEU A 14 5.90 59.99 -7.51
CA LEU A 14 6.37 58.69 -7.03
C LEU A 14 6.36 58.67 -5.50
N GLY A 15 5.31 58.12 -4.90
CA GLY A 15 5.28 57.76 -3.49
C GLY A 15 6.14 56.53 -3.25
N VAL A 16 7.22 56.69 -2.49
CA VAL A 16 8.10 55.61 -2.07
C VAL A 16 7.37 54.79 -1.00
N ILE A 17 7.01 53.54 -1.30
CA ILE A 17 6.53 52.58 -0.29
C ILE A 17 7.78 52.09 0.45
N PRO A 18 7.91 52.29 1.78
CA PRO A 18 9.01 51.68 2.52
C PRO A 18 8.82 50.16 2.49
N VAL A 19 9.70 49.48 1.75
CA VAL A 19 9.91 48.05 1.91
C VAL A 19 10.38 47.86 3.36
N LEU A 20 9.62 47.11 4.15
CA LEU A 20 10.00 46.72 5.50
C LEU A 20 11.24 45.82 5.37
N ALA A 21 12.42 46.42 5.37
CA ALA A 21 13.67 45.70 5.50
C ALA A 21 13.57 44.83 6.76
N GLY A 22 14.01 43.58 6.66
CA GLY A 22 14.09 42.69 7.81
C GLY A 22 14.82 43.36 8.98
N ASN A 23 14.55 42.88 10.19
CA ASN A 23 15.14 43.42 11.41
C ASN A 23 16.66 43.65 11.22
N LEU A 24 17.10 44.90 11.41
CA LEU A 24 18.51 45.32 11.33
C LEU A 24 19.31 44.93 12.58
N ASP A 25 18.67 44.33 13.58
CA ASP A 25 19.37 43.80 14.73
C ASP A 25 20.44 42.82 14.28
N ALA A 26 21.66 43.06 14.75
CA ALA A 26 22.76 42.12 14.54
C ALA A 26 22.31 40.73 15.07
N PRO A 27 22.64 39.64 14.34
CA PRO A 27 22.38 38.30 14.87
C PRO A 27 23.02 38.18 16.25
N ALA A 28 22.39 37.38 17.11
CA ALA A 28 22.85 37.17 18.46
C ALA A 28 24.34 36.79 18.48
N GLY A 29 25.07 37.24 19.51
CA GLY A 29 26.51 37.00 19.60
C GLY A 29 26.84 35.51 19.63
N PRO A 30 28.08 35.10 19.33
CA PRO A 30 28.49 33.68 19.27
C PRO A 30 28.43 32.93 20.62
N LEU A 31 28.18 33.64 21.72
CA LEU A 31 27.98 33.09 23.07
C LEU A 31 26.52 33.13 23.52
N ASP A 32 25.63 33.65 22.68
CA ASP A 32 24.20 33.66 22.95
C ASP A 32 23.63 32.25 22.79
N PRO A 33 22.75 31.76 23.68
CA PRO A 33 22.05 30.49 23.49
C PRO A 33 21.30 30.39 22.15
N ALA A 34 20.83 31.51 21.58
CA ALA A 34 20.21 31.56 20.26
C ALA A 34 21.19 31.26 19.11
N SER A 35 22.51 31.33 19.36
CA SER A 35 23.58 30.98 18.42
C SER A 35 24.07 29.54 18.60
N ALA A 36 23.38 28.73 19.41
CA ALA A 36 23.78 27.35 19.66
C ALA A 36 23.58 26.47 18.43
N MET A 37 24.62 25.70 18.06
CA MET A 37 24.62 24.86 16.85
C MET A 37 24.91 23.40 17.19
N PRO A 38 24.31 22.43 16.47
CA PRO A 38 24.66 21.02 16.57
C PRO A 38 26.04 20.74 15.97
N THR A 39 26.67 19.64 16.37
CA THR A 39 27.91 19.18 15.73
C THR A 39 27.64 18.35 14.48
N LEU A 40 28.69 18.15 13.68
CA LEU A 40 28.61 17.21 12.55
C LEU A 40 28.30 15.77 13.01
N GLY A 41 28.78 15.37 14.19
CA GLY A 41 28.44 14.08 14.78
C GLY A 41 26.97 14.00 15.19
N ASP A 42 26.42 15.07 15.78
CA ASP A 42 24.99 15.12 16.11
C ASP A 42 24.09 15.00 14.87
N LEU A 43 24.50 15.62 13.75
CA LEU A 43 23.79 15.52 12.47
C LEU A 43 23.90 14.12 11.87
N TYR A 44 25.08 13.50 11.97
CA TYR A 44 25.31 12.12 11.54
C TYR A 44 24.45 11.13 12.33
N ASP A 45 24.44 11.22 13.66
CA ASP A 45 23.63 10.35 14.51
C ASP A 45 22.14 10.55 14.24
N ARG A 46 21.70 11.81 14.03
CA ARG A 46 20.32 12.10 13.64
C ARG A 46 19.92 11.36 12.35
N LEU A 47 20.79 11.34 11.34
CA LEU A 47 20.52 10.66 10.08
C LEU A 47 20.60 9.13 10.21
N LEU A 48 21.57 8.63 10.97
CA LEU A 48 21.83 7.20 11.10
C LEU A 48 20.79 6.48 11.97
N ASN A 49 20.35 7.09 13.07
CA ASN A 49 19.50 6.42 14.06
C ASN A 49 18.40 7.31 14.67
N GLY A 50 18.22 8.54 14.16
CA GLY A 50 17.16 9.44 14.63
C GLY A 50 17.47 10.18 15.93
N ALA A 51 18.68 10.06 16.50
CA ALA A 51 19.05 10.75 17.75
C ALA A 51 18.81 12.25 17.67
N ASN A 52 18.29 12.85 18.76
CA ASN A 52 18.10 14.29 18.81
C ASN A 52 19.45 14.99 19.04
N PRO A 53 19.80 16.00 18.23
CA PRO A 53 21.09 16.66 18.34
C PRO A 53 21.22 17.48 19.62
N THR A 54 22.42 17.51 20.23
CA THR A 54 22.69 18.37 21.38
C THR A 54 23.22 19.74 20.91
N LEU A 55 22.53 20.83 21.26
CA LEU A 55 22.96 22.18 20.90
C LEU A 55 24.07 22.66 21.81
N ARG A 56 25.18 23.17 21.24
CA ARG A 56 26.29 23.75 22.01
C ARG A 56 26.16 25.27 22.08
N THR A 57 26.04 25.82 23.28
CA THR A 57 25.84 27.26 23.54
C THR A 57 27.12 28.09 23.57
N SER A 58 28.28 27.49 23.33
CA SER A 58 29.56 28.18 23.28
C SER A 58 30.38 27.69 22.09
N PHE A 59 30.69 28.57 21.16
CA PHE A 59 31.69 28.31 20.13
C PHE A 59 33.08 28.37 20.77
N LEU A 60 33.67 27.21 21.06
CA LEU A 60 35.08 27.09 21.41
C LEU A 60 35.85 26.85 20.11
N GLU A 61 36.70 27.81 19.73
CA GLU A 61 37.65 27.57 18.64
C GLU A 61 38.49 26.32 18.98
N PRO A 62 38.60 25.35 18.04
CA PRO A 62 39.42 24.18 18.28
C PRO A 62 40.89 24.60 18.51
N GLY A 63 41.44 24.25 19.67
CA GLY A 63 42.85 24.51 20.00
C GLY A 63 43.85 23.70 19.15
N ALA A 64 43.37 22.82 18.27
CA ALA A 64 44.13 22.06 17.29
C ALA A 64 43.29 21.84 16.03
N GLY A 65 43.96 21.69 14.88
CA GLY A 65 43.31 21.25 13.64
C GLY A 65 42.66 19.87 13.80
N PRO A 66 41.73 19.50 12.90
CA PRO A 66 41.04 18.21 12.98
C PRO A 66 42.05 17.05 12.98
N THR A 67 41.95 16.15 13.96
CA THR A 67 42.69 14.88 14.00
C THR A 67 42.12 13.89 12.97
N SER A 68 42.85 12.82 12.66
CA SER A 68 42.45 11.78 11.68
C SER A 68 41.23 10.93 12.07
N THR A 69 40.44 11.36 13.05
CA THR A 69 39.36 10.60 13.70
C THR A 69 38.03 11.36 13.77
N GLY A 70 37.96 12.58 13.24
CA GLY A 70 36.71 13.34 13.16
C GLY A 70 35.88 12.94 11.94
N LEU A 71 34.56 12.79 12.11
CA LEU A 71 33.61 12.67 11.00
C LEU A 71 33.80 13.84 10.04
N THR A 72 33.74 13.54 8.75
CA THR A 72 33.89 14.52 7.67
C THR A 72 32.54 14.82 7.02
N LEU A 73 32.46 15.92 6.27
CA LEU A 73 31.28 16.19 5.44
C LEU A 73 31.05 15.09 4.38
N ALA A 74 32.10 14.39 3.98
CA ALA A 74 31.98 13.23 3.10
C ALA A 74 31.31 12.05 3.81
N ASP A 75 31.66 11.79 5.08
CA ASP A 75 31.00 10.75 5.88
C ASP A 75 29.52 11.07 6.11
N LEU A 76 29.18 12.35 6.33
CA LEU A 76 27.79 12.81 6.41
C LEU A 76 27.06 12.63 5.07
N LEU A 77 27.68 13.02 3.96
CA LEU A 77 27.08 12.87 2.63
C LEU A 77 26.81 11.40 2.31
N ALA A 78 27.72 10.49 2.70
CA ALA A 78 27.53 9.05 2.53
C ALA A 78 26.37 8.46 3.35
N THR A 79 25.91 9.15 4.40
CA THR A 79 24.71 8.74 5.17
C THR A 79 23.40 9.33 4.64
N LEU A 80 23.47 10.33 3.75
CA LEU A 80 22.25 10.88 3.16
C LEU A 80 21.69 9.87 2.15
N PRO A 81 20.37 9.62 2.17
CA PRO A 81 19.76 8.78 1.15
C PRO A 81 19.95 9.43 -0.23
N GLU A 82 20.28 8.64 -1.24
CA GLU A 82 20.17 9.10 -2.62
C GLU A 82 18.71 9.43 -2.93
N ALA A 83 18.49 10.41 -3.80
CA ALA A 83 17.16 10.68 -4.30
C ALA A 83 16.69 9.48 -5.14
N ASP A 84 15.77 8.69 -4.60
CA ASP A 84 15.24 7.50 -5.26
C ASP A 84 13.81 7.75 -5.74
N ASN A 85 13.61 7.67 -7.06
CA ASN A 85 12.30 7.68 -7.72
C ASN A 85 11.96 6.34 -8.39
N THR A 86 12.84 5.35 -8.26
CA THR A 86 12.67 4.00 -8.81
C THR A 86 12.04 3.09 -7.77
N ASN A 87 12.53 3.15 -6.52
CA ASN A 87 12.00 2.36 -5.40
C ASN A 87 11.51 3.24 -4.24
N GLY A 88 11.65 4.57 -4.34
CA GLY A 88 11.16 5.51 -3.33
C GLY A 88 9.64 5.65 -3.36
N ALA A 89 9.04 5.82 -2.18
CA ALA A 89 7.59 6.03 -2.05
C ALA A 89 7.15 7.32 -2.75
N SER A 90 6.06 7.23 -3.50
CA SER A 90 5.33 8.34 -4.08
C SER A 90 4.20 8.82 -3.16
N ILE A 91 3.55 9.94 -3.51
CA ILE A 91 2.41 10.44 -2.72
C ILE A 91 1.24 9.45 -2.68
N SER A 92 1.07 8.60 -3.70
CA SER A 92 0.03 7.57 -3.74
C SER A 92 0.34 6.33 -2.91
N ASP A 93 1.58 6.18 -2.44
CA ASP A 93 1.99 5.03 -1.61
C ASP A 93 1.88 5.34 -0.11
N VAL A 94 1.76 6.63 0.22
CA VAL A 94 1.70 7.10 1.60
C VAL A 94 0.27 7.45 1.97
N VAL A 95 -0.19 6.92 3.11
CA VAL A 95 -1.56 7.11 3.62
C VAL A 95 -1.91 8.60 3.70
N PHE A 96 -3.14 8.92 3.29
CA PHE A 96 -3.69 10.27 3.26
C PHE A 96 -3.40 11.02 4.56
N GLY A 97 -2.78 12.20 4.43
CA GLY A 97 -2.45 13.05 5.57
C GLY A 97 -1.16 12.70 6.30
N THR A 98 -0.51 11.58 5.97
CA THR A 98 0.82 11.23 6.50
C THR A 98 1.89 11.99 5.72
N THR A 99 2.86 12.58 6.42
CA THR A 99 3.96 13.30 5.77
C THR A 99 5.21 12.43 5.66
N PHE A 100 5.89 12.50 4.52
CA PHE A 100 7.16 11.79 4.28
C PHE A 100 8.12 12.68 3.48
N TRP A 101 9.41 12.38 3.50
CA TRP A 101 10.41 13.08 2.68
C TRP A 101 10.69 12.26 1.41
N GLY A 102 10.59 12.89 0.24
CA GLY A 102 10.83 12.23 -1.05
C GLY A 102 10.99 13.22 -2.20
N LEU A 103 11.12 12.70 -3.42
CA LEU A 103 11.21 13.51 -4.62
C LEU A 103 9.82 14.05 -5.01
N ARG A 104 9.73 15.36 -5.24
CA ARG A 104 8.52 16.04 -5.71
C ARG A 104 8.42 16.00 -7.23
N THR A 105 7.24 16.34 -7.74
CA THR A 105 6.96 16.42 -9.19
C THR A 105 7.80 17.45 -9.94
N ASP A 106 8.33 18.46 -9.25
CA ASP A 106 9.25 19.45 -9.81
C ASP A 106 10.73 19.01 -9.78
N GLY A 107 11.01 17.78 -9.36
CA GLY A 107 12.36 17.22 -9.24
C GLY A 107 13.11 17.67 -7.97
N THR A 108 12.46 18.39 -7.05
CA THR A 108 13.08 18.78 -5.78
C THR A 108 12.89 17.71 -4.70
N TRP A 109 13.88 17.52 -3.84
CA TRP A 109 13.72 16.68 -2.65
C TRP A 109 13.02 17.46 -1.53
N GLY A 110 12.02 16.85 -0.87
CA GLY A 110 11.49 17.44 0.35
C GLY A 110 10.24 16.76 0.94
N LEU A 111 9.69 17.40 1.97
CA LEU A 111 8.45 16.97 2.62
C LEU A 111 7.26 16.96 1.65
N GLN A 112 6.53 15.84 1.63
CA GLN A 112 5.32 15.58 0.88
C GLN A 112 4.24 15.06 1.82
N THR A 113 2.98 15.11 1.39
CA THR A 113 1.85 14.52 2.13
C THR A 113 1.23 13.44 1.26
N GLY A 114 1.06 12.27 1.85
CA GLY A 114 0.42 11.12 1.23
C GLY A 114 -1.02 11.41 0.82
N THR A 115 -1.45 10.76 -0.25
CA THR A 115 -2.79 10.81 -0.82
C THR A 115 -3.43 9.43 -0.90
N ALA A 116 -2.73 8.37 -0.49
CA ALA A 116 -3.26 7.01 -0.54
C ALA A 116 -4.50 6.90 0.35
N ALA A 117 -5.61 6.41 -0.19
CA ALA A 117 -6.75 6.07 0.65
C ALA A 117 -6.32 4.94 1.62
N PRO A 118 -6.73 4.98 2.90
CA PRO A 118 -6.31 3.98 3.88
C PRO A 118 -6.86 2.55 3.62
N ALA A 119 -7.80 2.39 2.69
CA ALA A 119 -8.31 1.10 2.23
C ALA A 119 -8.97 1.28 0.84
N PRO A 120 -8.19 1.36 -0.25
CA PRO A 120 -8.77 1.47 -1.57
C PRO A 120 -9.51 0.18 -1.93
N VAL A 121 -10.65 0.31 -2.58
CA VAL A 121 -11.38 -0.82 -3.17
C VAL A 121 -10.86 -1.01 -4.59
N ALA A 122 -10.54 -2.24 -4.97
CA ALA A 122 -10.08 -2.55 -6.32
C ALA A 122 -11.19 -2.35 -7.35
N GLU A 123 -10.78 -2.10 -8.59
CA GLU A 123 -11.66 -2.35 -9.72
C GLU A 123 -12.18 -3.79 -9.68
N THR A 124 -13.39 -4.01 -10.18
CA THR A 124 -13.96 -5.36 -10.28
C THR A 124 -13.29 -6.22 -11.34
N GLY A 125 -12.47 -5.61 -12.19
CA GLY A 125 -11.86 -6.21 -13.38
C GLY A 125 -12.76 -6.21 -14.62
N GLN A 126 -14.03 -5.80 -14.50
CA GLN A 126 -14.92 -5.72 -15.66
C GLN A 126 -14.45 -4.63 -16.63
N THR A 127 -14.28 -4.99 -17.89
CA THR A 127 -13.89 -4.07 -18.98
C THR A 127 -14.90 -4.07 -20.13
N THR A 128 -15.78 -5.07 -20.17
CA THR A 128 -16.85 -5.19 -21.17
C THR A 128 -18.17 -4.66 -20.63
N CYS A 129 -18.94 -3.95 -21.46
CA CYS A 129 -20.29 -3.48 -21.13
C CYS A 129 -21.35 -4.25 -21.91
N TRP A 130 -22.51 -4.43 -21.27
CA TRP A 130 -23.58 -5.30 -21.74
C TRP A 130 -24.91 -4.57 -21.73
N ASP A 131 -25.75 -4.79 -22.74
CA ASP A 131 -27.13 -4.29 -22.75
C ASP A 131 -28.08 -5.24 -21.99
N ALA A 132 -29.35 -4.87 -21.87
CA ALA A 132 -30.36 -5.66 -21.17
C ALA A 132 -30.65 -7.05 -21.80
N SER A 133 -30.18 -7.28 -23.04
CA SER A 133 -30.27 -8.56 -23.73
C SER A 133 -29.03 -9.43 -23.54
N GLY A 134 -28.00 -8.93 -22.87
CA GLY A 134 -26.71 -9.61 -22.73
C GLY A 134 -25.81 -9.48 -23.96
N THR A 135 -26.07 -8.50 -24.83
CA THR A 135 -25.21 -8.23 -25.99
C THR A 135 -24.13 -7.22 -25.62
N VAL A 136 -22.89 -7.46 -26.06
CA VAL A 136 -21.78 -6.52 -25.89
C VAL A 136 -22.13 -5.18 -26.53
N MET A 137 -21.92 -4.09 -25.79
CA MET A 137 -22.11 -2.73 -26.24
C MET A 137 -20.91 -1.84 -25.93
N ALA A 138 -20.84 -0.68 -26.56
CA ALA A 138 -19.81 0.31 -26.24
C ALA A 138 -20.00 0.84 -24.82
N CYS A 139 -18.92 0.86 -24.03
CA CYS A 139 -18.97 1.30 -22.64
C CYS A 139 -19.19 2.80 -22.47
N ALA A 140 -18.59 3.62 -23.34
CA ALA A 140 -18.50 5.06 -23.14
C ALA A 140 -19.86 5.73 -22.81
N GLY A 141 -19.98 6.26 -21.60
CA GLY A 141 -21.15 7.01 -21.13
C GLY A 141 -22.34 6.14 -20.71
N THR A 142 -22.15 4.83 -20.54
CA THR A 142 -23.17 3.93 -20.00
C THR A 142 -23.29 4.02 -18.48
N GLY A 143 -22.20 4.43 -17.79
CA GLY A 143 -22.11 4.34 -16.34
C GLY A 143 -22.13 2.89 -15.81
N ALA A 144 -21.97 1.90 -16.70
CA ALA A 144 -21.75 0.52 -16.31
C ALA A 144 -20.33 0.35 -15.73
N ASP A 145 -20.09 -0.74 -15.03
CA ASP A 145 -18.82 -0.96 -14.35
C ASP A 145 -17.63 -1.00 -15.33
N GLY A 146 -17.80 -1.62 -16.51
CA GLY A 146 -16.79 -1.59 -17.58
C GLY A 146 -16.50 -0.20 -18.18
N ASP A 147 -17.39 0.78 -17.97
CA ASP A 147 -17.20 2.19 -18.34
C ASP A 147 -16.54 2.96 -17.19
N LEU A 148 -17.02 2.75 -15.96
CA LEU A 148 -16.57 3.48 -14.79
C LEU A 148 -15.19 3.05 -14.31
N LYS A 149 -14.94 1.72 -14.31
CA LYS A 149 -13.74 1.07 -13.77
C LYS A 149 -13.34 1.70 -12.43
N ALA A 150 -14.31 1.74 -11.52
CA ALA A 150 -14.15 2.46 -10.27
C ALA A 150 -13.34 1.60 -9.30
N GLY A 151 -12.20 2.13 -8.85
CA GLY A 151 -11.37 1.47 -7.86
C GLY A 151 -9.89 1.74 -8.11
N VAL A 152 -9.04 0.94 -7.47
CA VAL A 152 -7.62 0.87 -7.81
C VAL A 152 -7.41 -0.18 -8.90
N ASP A 153 -6.68 0.21 -9.94
CA ASP A 153 -6.24 -0.64 -11.03
C ASP A 153 -5.60 -1.93 -10.50
N LEU A 154 -5.87 -3.05 -11.18
CA LEU A 154 -5.23 -4.32 -10.86
C LEU A 154 -3.74 -4.28 -11.24
N PRO A 155 -2.81 -4.64 -10.33
CA PRO A 155 -1.40 -4.71 -10.66
C PRO A 155 -1.12 -5.85 -11.64
N SER A 156 -0.02 -5.72 -12.39
CA SER A 156 0.51 -6.77 -13.27
C SER A 156 2.00 -6.98 -12.96
N PRO A 157 2.40 -8.12 -12.39
CA PRO A 157 1.55 -9.27 -12.04
C PRO A 157 0.55 -8.95 -10.93
N ARG A 158 -0.57 -9.68 -10.92
CA ARG A 158 -1.55 -9.67 -9.82
C ARG A 158 -1.19 -10.69 -8.75
N PHE A 159 -0.74 -11.86 -9.19
CA PHE A 159 -0.35 -12.97 -8.34
C PHE A 159 1.06 -13.44 -8.68
N THR A 160 1.92 -13.45 -7.68
CA THR A 160 3.33 -13.85 -7.81
C THR A 160 3.57 -15.15 -7.03
N ASP A 161 3.96 -16.22 -7.72
CA ASP A 161 4.38 -17.48 -7.09
C ASP A 161 5.77 -17.30 -6.45
N ASN A 162 5.85 -17.50 -5.13
CA ASN A 162 7.10 -17.37 -4.38
C ASN A 162 7.99 -18.62 -4.46
N SER A 163 7.54 -19.67 -5.15
CA SER A 163 8.24 -20.95 -5.30
C SER A 163 8.50 -21.67 -3.97
N ASP A 164 7.70 -21.37 -2.94
CA ASP A 164 7.79 -21.92 -1.58
C ASP A 164 6.45 -22.45 -1.06
N GLY A 165 5.52 -22.71 -1.97
CA GLY A 165 4.14 -23.12 -1.66
C GLY A 165 3.21 -21.95 -1.33
N THR A 166 3.65 -20.71 -1.50
CA THR A 166 2.84 -19.51 -1.31
C THR A 166 2.71 -18.67 -2.59
N VAL A 167 1.63 -17.88 -2.65
CA VAL A 167 1.38 -16.91 -3.71
C VAL A 167 1.17 -15.54 -3.05
N ALA A 168 1.97 -14.55 -3.47
CA ALA A 168 1.78 -13.16 -3.09
C ALA A 168 0.66 -12.54 -3.95
N ASP A 169 -0.25 -11.82 -3.29
CA ASP A 169 -1.27 -10.99 -3.93
C ASP A 169 -0.79 -9.53 -3.94
N ASP A 170 -0.31 -9.06 -5.10
CA ASP A 170 0.32 -7.75 -5.26
C ASP A 170 -0.68 -6.59 -5.13
N LEU A 171 -1.99 -6.86 -5.20
CA LEU A 171 -3.01 -5.85 -4.93
C LEU A 171 -3.18 -5.61 -3.43
N THR A 172 -3.25 -6.69 -2.65
CA THR A 172 -3.63 -6.62 -1.22
C THR A 172 -2.43 -6.70 -0.28
N GLY A 173 -1.27 -7.11 -0.78
CA GLY A 173 -0.11 -7.48 0.01
C GLY A 173 -0.31 -8.76 0.81
N LEU A 174 -1.39 -9.52 0.62
CA LEU A 174 -1.62 -10.77 1.34
C LEU A 174 -0.81 -11.91 0.75
N ILE A 175 -0.51 -12.91 1.58
CA ILE A 175 0.14 -14.15 1.15
C ILE A 175 -0.86 -15.29 1.31
N TRP A 176 -1.09 -16.03 0.23
CA TRP A 176 -2.05 -17.11 0.14
C TRP A 176 -1.33 -18.46 0.01
N LEU A 177 -1.93 -19.52 0.55
CA LEU A 177 -1.45 -20.87 0.28
C LEU A 177 -1.68 -21.19 -1.20
N GLN A 178 -0.65 -21.68 -1.90
CA GLN A 178 -0.72 -21.96 -3.33
C GLN A 178 -1.75 -23.06 -3.67
N ASN A 179 -1.76 -24.13 -2.86
CA ASN A 179 -2.71 -25.23 -2.99
C ASN A 179 -3.97 -24.96 -2.18
N ALA A 180 -5.04 -24.52 -2.84
CA ALA A 180 -6.32 -24.23 -2.18
C ALA A 180 -7.09 -25.48 -1.74
N ALA A 181 -6.54 -26.68 -1.96
CA ALA A 181 -7.11 -27.95 -1.53
C ALA A 181 -6.08 -28.75 -0.70
N CYS A 182 -5.42 -28.11 0.26
CA CYS A 182 -4.46 -28.82 1.09
C CYS A 182 -5.13 -29.89 1.96
N THR A 183 -4.86 -31.15 1.64
CA THR A 183 -5.40 -32.34 2.31
C THR A 183 -4.70 -32.65 3.64
N GLU A 184 -3.53 -32.04 3.87
CA GLU A 184 -2.67 -32.30 5.04
C GLU A 184 -3.06 -31.50 6.28
N LEU A 185 -3.97 -30.51 6.15
CA LEU A 185 -4.47 -29.79 7.32
C LEU A 185 -5.22 -30.75 8.25
N PRO A 186 -5.06 -30.61 9.57
CA PRO A 186 -5.67 -31.53 10.50
C PRO A 186 -7.19 -31.32 10.60
N GLY A 187 -7.93 -32.41 10.84
CA GLY A 187 -9.39 -32.36 11.05
C GLY A 187 -10.22 -32.19 9.78
N LEU A 188 -9.59 -32.17 8.60
CA LEU A 188 -10.33 -32.16 7.34
C LEU A 188 -11.03 -33.50 7.07
N SER A 189 -12.22 -33.40 6.49
CA SER A 189 -13.04 -34.48 5.98
C SER A 189 -12.99 -34.52 4.46
N GLY A 190 -13.08 -35.70 3.86
CA GLY A 190 -13.31 -35.82 2.41
C GLY A 190 -12.25 -35.18 1.49
N SER A 191 -11.04 -34.96 2.02
CA SER A 191 -9.82 -34.52 1.34
C SER A 191 -9.48 -33.02 1.32
N ASP A 192 -10.33 -32.08 1.75
CA ASP A 192 -9.92 -30.65 1.85
C ASP A 192 -10.95 -29.72 2.56
N SER A 193 -11.92 -30.29 3.27
CA SER A 193 -13.07 -29.52 3.76
C SER A 193 -13.43 -29.88 5.20
N ALA A 194 -13.94 -28.91 5.96
CA ALA A 194 -14.23 -29.10 7.39
C ALA A 194 -15.41 -28.24 7.87
N ALA A 195 -15.90 -28.55 9.07
CA ALA A 195 -16.76 -27.65 9.83
C ALA A 195 -16.02 -26.37 10.18
N TRP A 196 -16.76 -25.26 10.35
CA TRP A 196 -16.17 -23.92 10.44
C TRP A 196 -15.17 -23.77 11.60
N GLU A 197 -15.51 -24.28 12.79
CA GLU A 197 -14.60 -24.23 13.95
C GLU A 197 -13.33 -25.06 13.74
N THR A 198 -13.47 -26.23 13.11
CA THR A 198 -12.34 -27.08 12.73
C THR A 198 -11.47 -26.41 11.69
N ALA A 199 -12.06 -25.73 10.70
CA ALA A 199 -11.32 -24.98 9.69
C ALA A 199 -10.46 -23.87 10.30
N LEU A 200 -11.01 -23.09 11.24
CA LEU A 200 -10.25 -22.05 11.94
C LEU A 200 -9.00 -22.61 12.64
N TRP A 201 -9.17 -23.67 13.42
CA TRP A 201 -8.07 -24.31 14.12
C TRP A 201 -7.08 -25.00 13.17
N ALA A 202 -7.58 -25.64 12.11
CA ALA A 202 -6.74 -26.33 11.14
C ALA A 202 -5.78 -25.37 10.45
N VAL A 203 -6.27 -24.19 10.05
CA VAL A 203 -5.41 -23.15 9.45
C VAL A 203 -4.45 -22.55 10.46
N ASP A 204 -4.88 -22.28 11.69
CA ASP A 204 -4.00 -21.78 12.76
C ASP A 204 -2.83 -22.73 13.04
N SER A 205 -3.02 -24.04 12.84
CA SER A 205 -1.98 -25.05 12.99
C SER A 205 -1.04 -25.22 11.80
N LEU A 206 -1.32 -24.57 10.66
CA LEU A 206 -0.51 -24.68 9.45
C LEU A 206 0.89 -24.09 9.68
N ALA A 207 1.90 -24.81 9.21
CA ALA A 207 3.30 -24.41 9.28
C ALA A 207 4.08 -24.98 8.08
N SER A 208 5.26 -24.40 7.85
CA SER A 208 6.24 -24.89 6.88
C SER A 208 6.52 -26.39 7.05
N GLY A 209 6.63 -27.09 5.93
CA GLY A 209 6.73 -28.56 5.85
C GLY A 209 5.39 -29.29 5.69
N THR A 210 4.27 -28.56 5.68
CA THR A 210 2.92 -29.08 5.39
C THR A 210 2.38 -28.38 4.15
N CYS A 211 1.53 -29.04 3.35
CA CYS A 211 0.91 -28.42 2.16
C CYS A 211 1.93 -27.93 1.11
N SER A 212 3.07 -28.59 1.00
CA SER A 212 4.22 -28.17 0.18
C SER A 212 4.88 -26.85 0.59
N LEU A 213 4.58 -26.30 1.77
CA LEU A 213 5.19 -25.06 2.24
C LEU A 213 6.67 -25.24 2.56
N THR A 214 7.49 -24.30 2.12
CA THR A 214 8.91 -24.16 2.50
C THR A 214 9.26 -22.72 2.91
N ASP A 215 8.25 -21.92 3.24
CA ASP A 215 8.34 -20.47 3.53
C ASP A 215 8.84 -20.13 4.95
N GLY A 216 9.04 -21.14 5.79
CA GLY A 216 9.48 -20.96 7.18
C GLY A 216 8.37 -20.51 8.14
N SER A 217 7.12 -20.48 7.70
CA SER A 217 5.97 -20.20 8.56
C SER A 217 5.82 -21.20 9.71
N VAL A 218 5.27 -20.72 10.81
CA VAL A 218 4.96 -21.50 12.01
C VAL A 218 3.46 -21.42 12.34
N ALA A 219 3.00 -22.32 13.20
CA ALA A 219 1.62 -22.29 13.68
C ALA A 219 1.30 -20.92 14.31
N GLY A 220 0.15 -20.35 13.95
CA GLY A 220 -0.30 -19.00 14.29
C GLY A 220 -0.01 -17.93 13.22
N ASP A 221 0.84 -18.21 12.23
CA ASP A 221 1.08 -17.27 11.13
C ASP A 221 -0.09 -17.22 10.14
N TRP A 222 -0.74 -18.37 9.94
CA TRP A 222 -1.83 -18.55 8.99
C TRP A 222 -3.19 -18.43 9.66
N ARG A 223 -4.16 -17.88 8.92
CA ARG A 223 -5.56 -17.79 9.36
C ARG A 223 -6.53 -18.03 8.22
N LEU A 224 -7.77 -18.30 8.58
CA LEU A 224 -8.86 -18.32 7.62
C LEU A 224 -9.14 -16.86 7.15
N PRO A 225 -9.31 -16.61 5.84
CA PRO A 225 -9.53 -15.28 5.30
C PRO A 225 -10.86 -14.71 5.76
N THR A 226 -10.93 -13.39 5.89
CA THR A 226 -12.21 -12.68 6.02
C THR A 226 -12.96 -12.74 4.70
N ILE A 227 -14.27 -12.47 4.73
CA ILE A 227 -15.07 -12.52 3.50
C ILE A 227 -14.60 -11.48 2.46
N ASN A 228 -14.07 -10.34 2.90
CA ASN A 228 -13.56 -9.30 2.01
C ASN A 228 -12.25 -9.72 1.32
N GLU A 229 -11.38 -10.46 2.02
CA GLU A 229 -10.13 -10.97 1.44
C GLU A 229 -10.39 -12.09 0.44
N LEU A 230 -11.38 -12.95 0.68
CA LEU A 230 -11.81 -13.89 -0.36
C LEU A 230 -12.36 -13.14 -1.57
N GLN A 231 -13.22 -12.14 -1.34
CA GLN A 231 -13.84 -11.38 -2.43
C GLN A 231 -12.80 -10.58 -3.23
N SER A 232 -11.69 -10.13 -2.63
CA SER A 232 -10.64 -9.40 -3.35
C SER A 232 -9.88 -10.25 -4.37
N LEU A 233 -10.03 -11.58 -4.33
CA LEU A 233 -9.51 -12.50 -5.35
C LEU A 233 -10.42 -12.57 -6.59
N CYS A 234 -11.65 -12.05 -6.52
CA CYS A 234 -12.58 -12.08 -7.65
C CYS A 234 -12.25 -11.02 -8.71
N ASN A 235 -12.29 -11.44 -9.97
CA ASN A 235 -12.42 -10.58 -11.13
C ASN A 235 -13.71 -10.95 -11.86
N TYR A 236 -14.60 -9.97 -12.01
CA TYR A 236 -15.98 -10.12 -12.50
C TYR A 236 -16.11 -9.95 -14.02
N GLU A 237 -15.00 -9.86 -14.76
CA GLU A 237 -15.00 -10.08 -16.21
C GLU A 237 -15.24 -11.57 -16.54
N TRP A 238 -14.94 -12.48 -15.62
CA TRP A 238 -15.00 -13.92 -15.82
C TRP A 238 -15.90 -14.62 -14.81
N ASP A 239 -16.46 -15.77 -15.20
CA ASP A 239 -17.15 -16.69 -14.31
C ASP A 239 -16.66 -18.12 -14.54
N GLN A 240 -16.81 -18.98 -13.54
CA GLN A 240 -16.36 -20.37 -13.60
C GLN A 240 -14.86 -20.58 -13.98
N PRO A 241 -13.90 -20.07 -13.18
CA PRO A 241 -14.07 -19.30 -11.95
C PRO A 241 -13.99 -17.79 -12.19
N THR A 242 -14.39 -17.02 -11.18
CA THR A 242 -14.15 -15.57 -11.11
C THR A 242 -12.72 -15.23 -10.66
N LEU A 243 -11.76 -16.14 -10.78
CA LEU A 243 -10.37 -15.91 -10.39
C LEU A 243 -9.56 -15.54 -11.63
N SER A 244 -8.65 -14.58 -11.51
CA SER A 244 -7.76 -14.20 -12.62
C SER A 244 -6.53 -15.10 -12.71
N ASN A 245 -5.87 -15.07 -13.85
CA ASN A 245 -4.52 -15.58 -14.07
C ASN A 245 -3.47 -14.78 -13.25
N ALA A 246 -2.20 -15.17 -13.36
CA ALA A 246 -1.09 -14.48 -12.70
C ALA A 246 -1.01 -12.97 -13.01
N ALA A 247 -1.29 -12.58 -14.26
CA ALA A 247 -1.18 -11.18 -14.69
C ALA A 247 -2.38 -10.31 -14.27
N GLY A 248 -3.51 -10.92 -13.89
CA GLY A 248 -4.73 -10.20 -13.55
C GLY A 248 -5.62 -9.83 -14.74
N ASP A 249 -5.18 -10.12 -15.97
CA ASP A 249 -5.80 -9.68 -17.23
C ASP A 249 -6.52 -10.79 -18.01
N GLY A 250 -6.47 -12.03 -17.50
CA GLY A 250 -7.12 -13.19 -18.08
C GLY A 250 -7.79 -14.06 -17.01
N GLN A 251 -8.70 -14.92 -17.45
CA GLN A 251 -9.30 -15.91 -16.56
C GLN A 251 -8.27 -16.94 -16.10
N TRP A 252 -8.38 -17.38 -14.85
CA TRP A 252 -7.58 -18.49 -14.33
C TRP A 252 -7.73 -19.76 -15.18
N THR A 253 -6.61 -20.43 -15.40
CA THR A 253 -6.51 -21.73 -16.08
C THR A 253 -5.52 -22.65 -15.36
N GLU A 254 -5.61 -23.95 -15.60
CA GLU A 254 -4.66 -24.91 -15.03
C GLU A 254 -3.23 -24.58 -15.46
N GLY A 255 -2.34 -24.36 -14.49
CA GLY A 255 -0.97 -23.86 -14.70
C GLY A 255 -0.74 -22.42 -14.22
N ASP A 256 -1.79 -21.70 -13.84
CA ASP A 256 -1.69 -20.45 -13.08
C ASP A 256 -1.22 -20.70 -11.63
N PRO A 257 -0.80 -19.64 -10.89
CA PRO A 257 -0.16 -19.78 -9.58
C PRO A 257 -0.97 -20.58 -8.57
N PHE A 258 -2.29 -20.36 -8.51
CA PHE A 258 -3.19 -21.11 -7.63
C PHE A 258 -3.58 -22.44 -8.23
N VAL A 259 -3.51 -23.51 -7.43
CA VAL A 259 -3.76 -24.88 -7.89
C VAL A 259 -4.86 -25.56 -7.08
N ASN A 260 -5.58 -26.46 -7.75
CA ASN A 260 -6.69 -27.30 -7.25
C ASN A 260 -7.94 -26.56 -6.75
N HIS A 261 -9.11 -27.01 -7.23
CA HIS A 261 -10.43 -26.67 -6.69
C HIS A 261 -10.86 -25.18 -6.76
N MET A 262 -10.38 -24.44 -7.77
CA MET A 262 -10.77 -23.04 -8.02
C MET A 262 -12.28 -22.82 -8.31
N LEU A 263 -13.04 -23.90 -8.58
CA LEU A 263 -14.50 -23.87 -8.84
C LEU A 263 -15.34 -24.23 -7.60
N ALA A 264 -14.88 -23.86 -6.41
CA ALA A 264 -15.49 -24.31 -5.16
C ALA A 264 -15.95 -23.20 -4.21
N SER A 265 -16.51 -23.62 -3.08
CA SER A 265 -16.98 -22.78 -1.99
C SER A 265 -16.00 -22.82 -0.82
N TYR A 266 -15.54 -21.66 -0.39
CA TYR A 266 -14.50 -21.51 0.63
C TYR A 266 -15.01 -20.75 1.84
N TRP A 267 -14.75 -21.32 3.02
CA TRP A 267 -15.08 -20.68 4.28
C TRP A 267 -14.35 -19.34 4.44
N SER A 268 -15.06 -18.35 4.96
CA SER A 268 -14.43 -17.17 5.58
C SER A 268 -14.46 -17.29 7.11
N SER A 269 -13.61 -16.52 7.80
CA SER A 269 -13.67 -16.30 9.25
C SER A 269 -14.82 -15.36 9.67
N THR A 270 -15.61 -14.86 8.72
CA THR A 270 -16.67 -13.90 8.99
C THR A 270 -17.97 -14.60 9.43
N THR A 271 -18.41 -14.33 10.65
CA THR A 271 -19.73 -14.77 11.15
C THR A 271 -20.84 -13.93 10.51
N ARG A 272 -21.96 -14.57 10.16
CA ARG A 272 -23.11 -13.86 9.58
C ARG A 272 -23.78 -12.94 10.61
N PRO A 273 -24.03 -11.66 10.29
CA PRO A 273 -24.80 -10.78 11.16
C PRO A 273 -26.26 -11.26 11.27
N GLY A 274 -26.81 -11.25 12.48
CA GLY A 274 -28.21 -11.65 12.75
C GLY A 274 -28.46 -13.16 12.89
N SER A 275 -27.48 -14.02 12.59
CA SER A 275 -27.55 -15.47 12.83
C SER A 275 -26.14 -16.02 13.08
N THR A 276 -25.70 -15.94 14.33
CA THR A 276 -24.29 -16.20 14.72
C THR A 276 -23.90 -17.68 14.71
N ASP A 277 -24.89 -18.55 14.56
CA ASP A 277 -24.77 -19.98 14.25
C ASP A 277 -24.36 -20.25 12.79
N ASN A 278 -24.38 -19.23 11.93
CA ASN A 278 -23.96 -19.29 10.54
C ASN A 278 -22.64 -18.53 10.31
N ALA A 279 -21.87 -18.96 9.32
CA ALA A 279 -20.70 -18.26 8.82
C ALA A 279 -20.84 -17.97 7.33
N MET A 280 -20.14 -16.93 6.87
CA MET A 280 -20.13 -16.50 5.48
C MET A 280 -19.06 -17.29 4.70
N PHE A 281 -19.31 -17.50 3.41
CA PHE A 281 -18.38 -18.17 2.50
C PHE A 281 -18.48 -17.55 1.11
N LEU A 282 -17.43 -17.70 0.30
CA LEU A 282 -17.40 -17.25 -1.09
C LEU A 282 -17.51 -18.45 -2.03
N ARG A 283 -18.30 -18.32 -3.10
CA ARG A 283 -18.38 -19.27 -4.22
C ARG A 283 -17.63 -18.73 -5.43
N PHE A 284 -16.44 -19.26 -5.72
CA PHE A 284 -15.62 -18.81 -6.86
C PHE A 284 -16.21 -19.15 -8.23
N ASN A 285 -17.21 -20.02 -8.31
CA ASN A 285 -17.94 -20.24 -9.57
C ASN A 285 -18.54 -18.93 -10.10
N TYR A 286 -19.00 -18.05 -9.21
CA TYR A 286 -19.78 -16.86 -9.57
C TYR A 286 -19.37 -15.60 -8.79
N GLY A 287 -18.33 -15.67 -7.95
CA GLY A 287 -17.90 -14.54 -7.11
C GLY A 287 -18.98 -14.10 -6.11
N THR A 288 -19.82 -15.04 -5.66
CA THR A 288 -20.97 -14.75 -4.79
C THR A 288 -20.67 -15.07 -3.33
N ILE A 289 -21.05 -14.14 -2.46
CA ILE A 289 -20.99 -14.30 -1.01
C ILE A 289 -22.31 -14.91 -0.53
N ASP A 290 -22.22 -15.95 0.27
CA ASP A 290 -23.37 -16.65 0.84
C ASP A 290 -23.08 -17.06 2.30
N TYR A 291 -24.00 -17.75 2.95
CA TYR A 291 -23.84 -18.23 4.32
C TYR A 291 -24.48 -19.59 4.55
N THR A 292 -23.94 -20.34 5.51
CA THR A 292 -24.47 -21.65 5.90
C THR A 292 -24.16 -21.92 7.39
N PRO A 293 -24.85 -22.86 8.07
CA PRO A 293 -24.56 -23.17 9.46
C PRO A 293 -23.09 -23.56 9.65
N LYS A 294 -22.50 -23.19 10.79
CA LYS A 294 -21.09 -23.49 11.12
C LYS A 294 -20.78 -25.00 11.19
N THR A 295 -21.83 -25.83 11.32
CA THR A 295 -21.75 -27.29 11.24
C THR A 295 -21.67 -27.83 9.82
N GLY A 296 -21.90 -27.00 8.79
CA GLY A 296 -21.71 -27.36 7.39
C GLY A 296 -20.24 -27.62 7.08
N VAL A 297 -19.96 -28.32 5.98
CA VAL A 297 -18.61 -28.68 5.56
C VAL A 297 -18.29 -27.96 4.25
N LEU A 298 -17.32 -27.04 4.28
CA LEU A 298 -16.81 -26.32 3.11
C LEU A 298 -15.28 -26.34 3.10
N ARG A 299 -14.69 -25.91 1.98
CA ARG A 299 -13.23 -25.92 1.79
C ARG A 299 -12.54 -24.84 2.59
N VAL A 300 -11.26 -25.07 2.83
CA VAL A 300 -10.40 -24.27 3.70
C VAL A 300 -9.23 -23.75 2.88
N TRP A 301 -9.10 -22.42 2.78
CA TRP A 301 -8.00 -21.78 2.06
C TRP A 301 -7.27 -20.80 3.00
N PRO A 302 -6.05 -21.13 3.43
CA PRO A 302 -5.25 -20.27 4.30
C PRO A 302 -4.79 -18.96 3.66
N VAL A 303 -4.78 -17.90 4.46
CA VAL A 303 -4.15 -16.61 4.15
C VAL A 303 -3.34 -16.12 5.35
N ARG A 304 -2.31 -15.31 5.10
CA ARG A 304 -1.59 -14.55 6.13
C ARG A 304 -1.27 -13.13 5.68
N GLY A 305 -0.84 -12.29 6.62
CA GLY A 305 -0.36 -10.95 6.31
C GLY A 305 0.91 -10.98 5.44
N GLY A 306 1.09 -9.92 4.65
CA GLY A 306 2.33 -9.67 3.90
C GLY A 306 3.50 -9.20 4.75
N GLN A 307 4.64 -9.10 4.09
CA GLN A 307 5.83 -8.43 4.62
C GLN A 307 5.67 -6.91 4.61
#